data_AF-A0A7I8L5G8-F1
#
_entry.id   AF-A0A7I8L5G8-F1
#
_cell.length_a   1.000
_cell.length_b   1.000
_cell.length_c   1.000
_cell.angle_alpha   90.00
_cell.angle_beta   90.00
_cell.angle_gamma   90.00
#
_symmetry.space_group_name_H-M   'P 1'
#
loop_
_entity.id
_entity.type
_entity.pdbx_description
1 polymer ?
#
loop_
_entity_poly.entity_id
_entity_poly.type
_entity_poly.pdbx_seq_one_letter_code
_entity_poly.pdbx_strand_id
1 'polypeptide(L)'
;MDLDICFRLYALVALIDESNMDVRILHERWERSNRLSLSFMLQHVPRAIRRHVTSNTVVIKVGALVQKFTSMHYTGKRNIWEYITAMHDIVGKLNDLKITILETFLVHYILQTLPTKYDLSKVSYNTYNDEWSMNALITKCVHMKKR
;
A
#
# COMPACT_ATOMS: atom_id res chain seq x y z
N MET A 1 -27.95 -14.72 7.03
CA MET A 1 -26.55 -14.22 6.96
C MET A 1 -25.74 -15.37 6.40
N ASP A 2 -25.27 -15.24 5.17
CA ASP A 2 -24.66 -16.37 4.44
C ASP A 2 -23.17 -16.48 4.77
N LEU A 3 -22.90 -17.12 5.92
CA LEU A 3 -21.56 -17.29 6.50
C LEU A 3 -20.72 -18.37 5.80
N ASP A 4 -21.35 -19.15 4.93
CA ASP A 4 -20.76 -20.28 4.23
C ASP A 4 -20.35 -19.96 2.78
N ILE A 5 -20.65 -18.74 2.30
CA ILE A 5 -20.18 -18.26 0.99
C ILE A 5 -18.67 -18.41 0.87
N CYS A 6 -17.91 -18.13 1.94
CA CYS A 6 -16.44 -18.27 1.89
C CYS A 6 -15.95 -19.73 1.76
N PHE A 7 -16.78 -20.71 2.13
CA PHE A 7 -16.46 -22.13 2.03
C PHE A 7 -16.88 -22.74 0.71
N ARG A 8 -17.91 -22.18 0.05
CA ARG A 8 -18.42 -22.68 -1.24
C ARG A 8 -17.70 -22.08 -2.44
N LEU A 9 -17.15 -20.88 -2.31
CA LEU A 9 -16.45 -20.17 -3.37
C LEU A 9 -14.97 -20.06 -3.01
N TYR A 10 -14.10 -20.56 -3.90
CA TYR A 10 -12.67 -20.30 -3.82
C TYR A 10 -12.43 -18.79 -3.92
N ALA A 11 -11.40 -18.27 -3.22
CA ALA A 11 -11.05 -16.85 -3.28
C ALA A 11 -10.94 -16.43 -4.75
N LEU A 12 -11.95 -15.67 -5.22
CA LEU A 12 -11.97 -15.15 -6.57
C LEU A 12 -10.71 -14.28 -6.70
N VAL A 13 -9.88 -14.62 -7.68
CA VAL A 13 -8.62 -13.94 -8.00
C VAL A 13 -8.78 -12.43 -7.83
N ALA A 14 -7.77 -11.80 -7.23
CA ALA A 14 -7.73 -10.38 -6.90
C ALA A 14 -8.37 -9.53 -8.01
N LEU A 15 -9.37 -8.73 -7.64
CA LEU A 15 -10.08 -7.83 -8.56
C LEU A 15 -9.08 -7.05 -9.41
N ILE A 16 -9.05 -7.33 -10.71
CA ILE A 16 -8.39 -6.48 -11.70
C ILE A 16 -9.31 -5.31 -12.02
N ASP A 17 -8.74 -4.17 -12.42
CA ASP A 17 -9.44 -2.90 -12.64
C ASP A 17 -10.62 -3.00 -13.66
N GLU A 18 -10.62 -4.03 -14.51
CA GLU A 18 -11.67 -4.34 -15.49
C GLU A 18 -12.81 -5.25 -14.95
N SER A 19 -12.83 -5.56 -13.65
CA SER A 19 -13.83 -6.49 -13.09
C SER A 19 -15.25 -5.91 -13.12
N ASN A 20 -16.20 -6.66 -13.67
CA ASN A 20 -17.62 -6.29 -13.73
C ASN A 20 -18.20 -6.03 -12.31
N MET A 21 -19.21 -5.16 -12.21
CA MET A 21 -19.86 -4.75 -10.97
C MET A 21 -20.38 -5.95 -10.15
N ASP A 22 -20.94 -6.96 -10.82
CA ASP A 22 -21.44 -8.19 -10.15
C ASP A 22 -20.31 -9.00 -9.50
N VAL A 23 -19.13 -9.04 -10.12
CA VAL A 23 -17.94 -9.70 -9.58
C VAL A 23 -17.46 -8.98 -8.33
N ARG A 24 -17.50 -7.64 -8.32
CA ARG A 24 -17.14 -6.82 -7.16
C ARG A 24 -18.10 -7.06 -6.00
N ILE A 25 -19.41 -7.06 -6.26
CA ILE A 25 -20.44 -7.32 -5.24
C ILE A 25 -20.28 -8.73 -4.66
N LEU A 26 -20.03 -9.73 -5.50
CA LEU A 26 -19.80 -11.10 -5.05
C LEU A 26 -18.53 -11.21 -4.21
N HIS A 27 -17.45 -10.54 -4.61
CA HIS A 27 -16.20 -10.47 -3.86
C HIS A 27 -16.39 -9.82 -2.49
N GLU A 28 -17.09 -8.69 -2.40
CA GLU A 28 -17.41 -8.03 -1.12
C GLU A 28 -18.24 -8.94 -0.19
N ARG A 29 -19.22 -9.67 -0.75
CA ARG A 29 -20.01 -10.66 0.02
C ARG A 29 -19.12 -11.79 0.53
N TRP A 30 -18.23 -12.30 -0.32
CA TRP A 30 -17.27 -13.34 0.05
C TRP A 30 -16.31 -12.85 1.15
N GLU A 31 -15.73 -11.66 1.02
CA GLU A 31 -14.85 -11.08 2.04
C GLU A 31 -15.57 -10.90 3.38
N ARG A 32 -16.82 -10.42 3.35
CA ARG A 32 -17.64 -10.27 4.55
C ARG A 32 -17.90 -11.62 5.22
N SER A 33 -18.26 -12.64 4.45
CA SER A 33 -18.50 -14.00 4.92
C SER A 33 -17.23 -14.60 5.53
N ASN A 34 -16.09 -14.47 4.84
CA ASN A 34 -14.79 -14.96 5.27
C ASN A 34 -14.35 -14.30 6.59
N ARG A 35 -14.50 -12.98 6.72
CA ARG A 35 -14.19 -12.25 7.96
C ARG A 35 -14.99 -12.76 9.16
N LEU A 36 -16.28 -13.00 8.97
CA LEU A 36 -17.17 -13.46 10.04
C LEU A 36 -16.86 -14.91 10.43
N SER A 37 -16.64 -15.78 9.44
CA SER A 37 -16.24 -17.17 9.65
C SER A 37 -14.91 -17.27 10.40
N LEU A 38 -13.89 -16.48 10.01
CA LEU A 38 -12.63 -16.38 10.73
C LEU A 38 -12.81 -15.87 12.17
N SER A 39 -13.65 -14.86 12.39
CA SER A 39 -13.94 -14.36 13.74
C SER A 39 -14.55 -15.45 14.62
N PHE A 40 -15.46 -16.25 14.07
CA PHE A 40 -16.09 -17.37 14.75
C PHE A 40 -15.07 -18.48 15.04
N MET A 41 -14.27 -18.89 14.05
CA MET A 41 -13.21 -19.88 14.24
C MET A 41 -12.21 -19.44 15.33
N LEU A 42 -11.77 -18.18 15.31
CA LEU A 42 -10.81 -17.63 16.28
C LEU A 42 -11.38 -17.47 17.70
N GLN A 43 -12.70 -17.51 17.87
CA GLN A 43 -13.34 -17.53 19.19
C GLN A 43 -13.15 -18.87 19.91
N HIS A 44 -13.09 -19.98 19.15
CA HIS A 44 -12.97 -21.33 19.68
C HIS A 44 -11.53 -21.88 19.66
N VAL A 45 -10.62 -21.20 18.97
CA VAL A 45 -9.19 -21.58 18.93
C VAL A 45 -8.46 -21.11 20.21
N PRO A 46 -7.64 -21.98 20.84
CA PRO A 46 -6.81 -21.60 22.00
C PRO A 46 -5.96 -20.35 21.74
N ARG A 47 -5.82 -19.48 22.75
CA ARG A 47 -5.12 -18.17 22.63
C ARG A 47 -3.72 -18.28 22.03
N ALA A 48 -2.97 -19.35 22.36
CA ALA A 48 -1.65 -19.59 21.81
C ALA A 48 -1.69 -19.73 20.28
N ILE A 49 -2.60 -20.55 19.76
CA ILE A 49 -2.77 -20.78 18.32
C ILE A 49 -3.33 -19.53 17.65
N ARG A 50 -4.30 -18.85 18.27
CA ARG A 50 -4.86 -17.58 17.77
C ARG A 50 -3.77 -16.54 17.55
N ARG A 51 -2.82 -16.38 18.49
CA ARG A 51 -1.69 -15.46 18.33
C ARG A 51 -0.84 -15.80 17.10
N HIS A 52 -0.56 -17.08 16.86
CA HIS A 52 0.19 -17.54 15.69
C HIS A 52 -0.56 -17.26 14.38
N VAL A 53 -1.86 -17.56 14.32
CA VAL A 53 -2.69 -17.27 13.13
C VAL A 53 -2.73 -15.77 12.83
N THR A 54 -2.99 -14.93 13.84
CA THR A 54 -2.98 -13.47 13.65
C THR A 54 -1.60 -12.94 13.29
N SER A 55 -0.54 -13.48 13.85
CA SER A 55 0.83 -13.08 13.53
C SER A 55 1.18 -13.42 12.08
N ASN A 56 0.87 -14.62 11.62
CA ASN A 56 1.15 -15.03 10.24
C ASN A 56 0.38 -14.18 9.23
N THR A 57 -0.88 -13.84 9.52
CA THR A 57 -1.65 -12.94 8.64
C THR A 57 -1.09 -11.52 8.59
N VAL A 58 -0.58 -10.98 9.71
CA VAL A 58 0.12 -9.69 9.73
C VAL A 58 1.43 -9.77 8.94
N VAL A 59 2.24 -10.82 9.14
CA VAL A 59 3.51 -11.01 8.43
C VAL A 59 3.31 -11.08 6.91
N ILE A 60 2.31 -11.83 6.45
CA ILE A 60 1.97 -11.92 5.02
C ILE A 60 1.55 -10.54 4.47
N LYS A 61 0.72 -9.79 5.21
CA LYS A 61 0.29 -8.44 4.81
C LYS A 61 1.44 -7.45 4.75
N VAL A 62 2.33 -7.45 5.76
CA VAL A 62 3.53 -6.61 5.77
C VAL A 62 4.42 -6.97 4.59
N GLY A 63 4.68 -8.25 4.33
CA GLY A 63 5.47 -8.71 3.19
C GLY A 63 4.91 -8.21 1.84
N ALA A 64 3.59 -8.32 1.65
CA ALA A 64 2.94 -7.84 0.42
C ALA A 64 3.03 -6.31 0.26
N LEU A 65 2.86 -5.54 1.35
CA LEU A 65 2.98 -4.08 1.33
C LEU A 65 4.42 -3.64 1.05
N VAL A 66 5.41 -4.28 1.69
CA VAL A 66 6.83 -4.02 1.46
C VAL A 66 7.20 -4.33 0.01
N GLN A 67 6.77 -5.47 -0.52
CA GLN A 67 7.01 -5.83 -1.92
C GLN A 67 6.40 -4.80 -2.88
N LYS A 68 5.18 -4.33 -2.59
CA LYS A 68 4.52 -3.27 -3.37
C LYS A 68 5.29 -1.94 -3.27
N PHE A 69 5.76 -1.58 -2.08
CA PHE A 69 6.58 -0.39 -1.86
C PHE A 69 7.87 -0.44 -2.68
N THR A 70 8.63 -1.54 -2.60
CA THR A 70 9.94 -1.65 -3.26
C THR A 70 9.87 -1.81 -4.78
N SER A 71 8.77 -2.35 -5.30
CA SER A 71 8.57 -2.52 -6.75
C SER A 71 7.98 -1.28 -7.43
N MET A 72 7.41 -0.36 -6.64
CA MET A 72 6.76 0.84 -7.16
C MET A 72 7.81 1.89 -7.58
N HIS A 73 8.05 1.98 -8.88
CA HIS A 73 8.91 2.98 -9.50
C HIS A 73 8.09 3.93 -10.37
N TYR A 74 8.57 5.17 -10.54
CA TYR A 74 7.88 6.13 -11.37
C TYR A 74 8.13 5.83 -12.86
N THR A 75 7.10 5.35 -13.56
CA THR A 75 7.18 4.93 -14.98
C THR A 75 7.03 6.08 -15.98
N GLY A 76 6.87 7.33 -15.54
CA GLY A 76 6.68 8.48 -16.43
C GLY A 76 5.30 8.61 -17.07
N LYS A 77 4.48 7.55 -17.05
CA LYS A 77 3.11 7.54 -17.61
C LYS A 77 2.07 8.20 -16.71
N ARG A 78 2.24 8.07 -15.39
CA ARG A 78 1.32 8.60 -14.37
C ARG A 78 1.75 9.97 -13.90
N ASN A 79 0.84 10.74 -13.30
CA ASN A 79 1.22 12.00 -12.69
C ASN A 79 2.16 11.73 -11.49
N ILE A 80 3.18 12.57 -11.32
CA ILE A 80 4.11 12.47 -10.18
C ILE A 80 3.37 12.62 -8.85
N TRP A 81 2.30 13.42 -8.82
CA TRP A 81 1.43 13.55 -7.65
C TRP A 81 0.73 12.23 -7.31
N GLU A 82 0.14 11.54 -8.30
CA GLU A 82 -0.51 10.24 -8.09
C GLU A 82 0.50 9.19 -7.59
N TYR A 83 1.73 9.24 -8.09
CA TYR A 83 2.81 8.38 -7.63
C TYR A 83 3.18 8.64 -6.16
N ILE A 84 3.39 9.90 -5.79
CA ILE A 84 3.74 10.33 -4.42
C ILE A 84 2.61 9.96 -3.45
N THR A 85 1.35 10.24 -3.81
CA THR A 85 0.18 9.89 -2.99
C THR A 85 0.07 8.36 -2.81
N ALA A 86 0.25 7.58 -3.88
CA ALA A 86 0.21 6.12 -3.78
C ALA A 86 1.32 5.55 -2.89
N MET A 87 2.52 6.15 -2.92
CA MET A 87 3.62 5.81 -2.01
C MET A 87 3.28 6.14 -0.56
N HIS A 88 2.74 7.33 -0.32
CA HIS A 88 2.30 7.75 1.00
C HIS A 88 1.22 6.82 1.58
N ASP A 89 0.25 6.40 0.78
CA ASP A 89 -0.80 5.47 1.20
C ASP A 89 -0.26 4.09 1.61
N ILE A 90 0.78 3.59 0.94
CA ILE A 90 1.43 2.33 1.32
C ILE A 90 2.14 2.49 2.68
N VAL A 91 2.85 3.61 2.87
CA VAL A 91 3.49 3.93 4.15
C VAL A 91 2.48 4.06 5.28
N GLY A 92 1.34 4.71 5.06
CA GLY A 92 0.25 4.79 6.03
C GLY A 92 -0.22 3.40 6.49
N LYS A 93 -0.43 2.49 5.53
CA LYS A 93 -0.81 1.09 5.83
C LYS A 93 0.28 0.32 6.59
N LEU A 94 1.55 0.59 6.32
CA LEU A 94 2.66 -0.02 7.05
C LEU A 94 2.75 0.52 8.49
N ASN A 95 2.54 1.82 8.68
CA ASN A 95 2.49 2.46 10.00
C ASN A 95 1.33 1.91 10.85
N ASP A 96 0.15 1.66 10.26
CA ASP A 96 -0.98 1.00 10.94
C ASP A 96 -0.62 -0.42 11.45
N LEU A 97 0.31 -1.09 10.76
CA LEU A 97 0.84 -2.41 11.14
C LEU A 97 2.07 -2.33 12.07
N LYS A 98 2.34 -1.14 12.65
CA LYS A 98 3.50 -0.86 13.53
C LYS A 98 4.86 -0.95 12.84
N ILE A 99 4.90 -0.84 11.50
CA ILE A 99 6.13 -0.69 10.74
C ILE A 99 6.33 0.79 10.45
N THR A 100 7.14 1.46 11.29
CA THR A 100 7.38 2.90 11.16
C THR A 100 8.34 3.20 10.03
N ILE A 101 7.85 3.88 8.99
CA ILE A 101 8.69 4.46 7.94
C ILE A 101 8.79 5.97 8.17
N LEU A 102 10.02 6.46 8.30
CA LEU A 102 10.29 7.89 8.48
C LEU A 102 9.95 8.67 7.22
N GLU A 103 9.37 9.86 7.38
CA GLU A 103 9.06 10.75 6.25
C GLU A 103 10.33 11.12 5.47
N THR A 104 11.44 11.33 6.17
CA THR A 104 12.76 11.59 5.57
C THR A 104 13.22 10.46 4.64
N PHE A 105 13.03 9.20 5.07
CA PHE A 105 13.33 8.03 4.23
C PHE A 105 12.41 7.97 3.01
N LEU A 106 11.10 8.22 3.19
CA LEU A 106 10.13 8.20 2.10
C LEU A 106 10.48 9.23 1.02
N VAL A 107 10.81 10.46 1.44
CA VAL A 107 11.20 11.53 0.51
C VAL A 107 12.48 11.17 -0.23
N HIS A 108 13.49 10.63 0.47
CA HIS A 108 14.74 10.19 -0.16
C HIS A 108 14.51 9.05 -1.17
N TYR A 109 13.69 8.07 -0.80
CA TYR A 109 13.34 6.93 -1.66
C TYR A 109 12.59 7.36 -2.92
N ILE A 110 11.63 8.28 -2.79
CA ILE A 110 10.92 8.86 -3.94
C ILE A 110 11.90 9.58 -4.85
N LEU A 111 12.79 10.42 -4.32
CA LEU A 111 13.78 11.13 -5.12
C LEU A 111 14.71 10.18 -5.88
N GLN A 112 15.12 9.07 -5.26
CA GLN A 112 15.98 8.06 -5.88
C GLN A 112 15.28 7.33 -7.04
N THR A 113 13.97 7.09 -6.93
CA THR A 113 13.17 6.38 -7.93
C THR A 113 12.66 7.27 -9.07
N LEU A 114 12.84 8.60 -8.96
CA LEU A 114 12.50 9.52 -10.03
C LEU A 114 13.47 9.41 -11.22
N PRO A 115 12.97 9.45 -12.47
CA PRO A 115 13.79 9.42 -13.67
C PRO A 115 14.73 10.62 -13.76
N THR A 116 15.78 10.47 -14.59
CA THR A 116 16.83 11.47 -14.80
C THR A 116 16.33 12.85 -15.26
N LYS A 117 15.15 12.91 -15.89
CA LYS A 117 14.48 14.18 -16.21
C LYS A 117 14.19 15.08 -14.99
N TYR A 118 14.25 14.52 -13.78
CA TYR A 118 14.13 15.25 -12.51
C TYR A 118 15.47 15.41 -11.77
N ASP A 119 16.61 15.23 -12.43
CA ASP A 119 17.92 15.30 -11.77
C ASP A 119 18.19 16.68 -11.14
N LEU A 120 17.64 17.77 -11.69
CA LEU A 120 17.65 19.09 -11.04
C LEU A 120 16.99 19.08 -9.65
N SER A 121 15.94 18.25 -9.47
CA SER A 121 15.28 18.08 -8.17
C SER A 121 16.21 17.36 -7.18
N LYS A 122 16.93 16.32 -7.63
CA LYS A 122 17.92 15.59 -6.81
C LYS A 122 19.08 16.48 -6.38
N VAL A 123 19.61 17.29 -7.31
CA VAL A 123 20.65 18.28 -7.00
C VAL A 123 20.14 19.29 -5.99
N SER A 124 18.94 19.85 -6.18
CA SER A 124 18.37 20.81 -5.23
C SER A 124 18.08 20.23 -3.83
N TYR A 125 17.77 18.94 -3.73
CA TYR A 125 17.62 18.28 -2.43
C TYR A 125 18.97 18.08 -1.74
N ASN A 126 20.00 17.70 -2.50
CA ASN A 126 21.35 17.48 -1.95
C ASN A 126 22.08 18.79 -1.61
N THR A 127 21.75 19.91 -2.26
CA THR A 127 22.42 21.21 -2.04
C THR A 127 21.79 22.04 -0.92
N TYR A 128 20.47 21.92 -0.71
CA TYR A 128 19.77 22.62 0.37
C TYR A 128 19.52 21.64 1.51
N ASN A 129 20.24 21.81 2.61
CA ASN A 129 20.20 20.98 3.82
C ASN A 129 18.88 21.07 4.61
N ASP A 130 17.79 21.44 3.95
CA ASP A 130 16.46 21.51 4.55
C ASP A 130 15.83 20.11 4.49
N GLU A 131 15.24 19.66 5.60
CA GLU A 131 14.39 18.47 5.63
C GLU A 131 13.16 18.73 4.76
N TRP A 132 13.14 18.21 3.53
CA TRP A 132 11.95 18.32 2.70
C TRP A 132 10.84 17.45 3.29
N SER A 133 9.69 18.07 3.53
CA SER A 133 8.44 17.33 3.74
C SER A 133 7.88 16.82 2.42
N MET A 134 6.95 15.87 2.50
CA MET A 134 6.21 15.36 1.34
C MET A 134 5.48 16.50 0.58
N ASN A 135 4.99 17.51 1.30
CA ASN A 135 4.33 18.67 0.70
C ASN A 135 5.31 19.56 -0.08
N ALA A 136 6.53 19.75 0.45
CA ALA A 136 7.59 20.48 -0.23
C ALA A 136 8.02 19.77 -1.52
N LEU A 137 8.13 18.44 -1.47
CA LEU A 137 8.43 17.60 -2.63
C LEU A 137 7.37 17.75 -3.73
N ILE A 138 6.08 17.63 -3.38
CA ILE A 138 4.97 17.80 -4.33
C ILE A 138 5.04 19.19 -5.00
N THR A 139 5.24 20.23 -4.20
CA THR A 139 5.28 21.61 -4.70
C THR A 139 6.41 21.81 -5.72
N LYS A 140 7.61 21.29 -5.42
CA LYS A 140 8.77 21.36 -6.33
C LYS A 140 8.56 20.55 -7.61
N CYS A 141 7.98 19.35 -7.50
CA CYS A 141 7.66 18.50 -8.65
C CYS A 141 6.63 19.13 -9.61
N VAL A 142 5.63 19.84 -9.09
CA VAL A 142 4.63 20.56 -9.90
C VAL A 142 5.25 21.74 -10.66
N HIS A 143 6.16 22.49 -10.03
CA HIS A 143 6.85 23.61 -10.68
C HIS A 143 7.76 23.14 -11.83
N MET A 144 8.42 21.99 -11.69
CA MET A 144 9.29 21.44 -12.75
C MET A 144 8.53 20.93 -13.99
N LYS A 145 7.23 20.65 -13.88
CA LYS A 145 6.39 20.24 -15.03
C LYS A 145 6.02 21.41 -15.96
N LYS A 146 6.11 22.66 -15.47
CA LYS A 146 5.72 23.87 -16.23
C LYS A 146 6.86 24.48 -17.06
N ARG A 147 8.05 23.90 -17.02
CA ARG A 147 9.25 24.38 -17.71
C ARG A 147 9.62 23.40 -18.82
#